data_AF-A0A066UC37-F1
#
_entry.id   AF-A0A066UC37-F1
#
_cell.length_a   1.000
_cell.length_b   1.000
_cell.length_c   1.000
_cell.angle_alpha   90.00
_cell.angle_beta   90.00
_cell.angle_gamma   90.00
#
_symmetry.space_group_name_H-M   'P 1'
#
loop_
_entity.id
_entity.type
_entity.pdbx_description
1 polymer ?
#
loop_
_entity_poly.entity_id
_entity_poly.type
_entity_poly.pdbx_seq_one_letter_code
_entity_poly.pdbx_strand_id
1 'polypeptide(L)'
;MKTCVALIALAMPFLSACVAPIDTPNTGAVVVPVPVGVPVLVKENKDSVHVCKVKAFTETYRAENTSRGKARLDVLKQCRAEHHEMFCRDEDVECTEYD
;
A
#
# COMPACT_ATOMS: atom_id res chain seq x y z
N MET A 1 34.25 -30.07 -29.92
CA MET A 1 33.82 -29.00 -28.98
C MET A 1 33.52 -27.78 -29.85
N LYS A 2 32.41 -27.05 -29.77
CA LYS A 2 31.29 -27.04 -28.83
C LYS A 2 30.22 -26.15 -29.50
N THR A 3 28.98 -26.64 -29.47
CA THR A 3 27.70 -25.89 -29.39
C THR A 3 27.31 -24.91 -30.50
N CYS A 4 26.34 -25.36 -31.30
CA CYS A 4 25.33 -24.49 -31.93
C CYS A 4 24.49 -23.83 -30.83
N VAL A 5 24.49 -22.50 -30.76
CA VAL A 5 23.59 -21.73 -29.88
C VAL A 5 22.37 -21.34 -30.72
N ALA A 6 21.27 -22.07 -30.53
CA ALA A 6 19.97 -21.68 -31.03
C ALA A 6 19.43 -20.55 -30.15
N LEU A 7 19.39 -19.33 -30.69
CA LEU A 7 18.68 -18.20 -30.08
C LEU A 7 17.18 -18.44 -30.26
N ILE A 8 16.54 -19.00 -29.25
CA ILE A 8 15.08 -19.05 -29.14
C ILE A 8 14.63 -17.64 -28.77
N ALA A 9 14.23 -16.87 -29.79
CA ALA A 9 13.54 -15.60 -29.58
C ALA A 9 12.15 -15.90 -29.01
N LEU A 10 12.00 -15.76 -27.69
CA LEU A 10 10.69 -15.73 -27.04
C LEU A 10 9.98 -14.45 -27.48
N ALA A 11 9.05 -14.58 -28.42
CA ALA A 11 8.16 -13.51 -28.83
C ALA A 11 7.25 -13.14 -27.64
N MET A 12 7.49 -11.97 -27.03
CA MET A 12 6.55 -11.36 -26.11
C MET A 12 5.43 -10.70 -26.94
N PRO A 13 4.15 -11.07 -26.78
CA PRO A 13 3.08 -10.35 -27.42
C PRO A 13 2.88 -9.03 -26.66
N PHE A 14 3.33 -7.93 -27.24
CA PHE A 14 2.89 -6.61 -26.82
C PHE A 14 1.39 -6.50 -27.13
N LEU A 15 0.53 -6.57 -26.12
CA LEU A 15 -0.87 -6.15 -26.27
C LEU A 15 -0.88 -4.65 -26.51
N SER A 16 -0.82 -4.26 -27.79
CA SER A 16 -1.13 -2.91 -28.25
C SER A 16 -2.63 -2.71 -28.13
N ALA A 17 -3.09 -2.12 -27.03
CA ALA A 17 -4.46 -1.66 -26.89
C ALA A 17 -4.66 -0.43 -27.79
N CYS A 18 -5.32 -0.61 -28.94
CA CYS A 18 -5.78 0.50 -29.76
C CYS A 18 -7.00 1.12 -29.07
N VAL A 19 -6.87 2.35 -28.56
CA VAL A 19 -8.02 3.16 -28.16
C VAL A 19 -8.53 3.88 -29.41
N ALA A 20 -9.72 3.52 -29.89
CA ALA A 20 -10.38 4.24 -30.97
C ALA A 20 -10.94 5.59 -30.43
N PRO A 21 -10.80 6.71 -31.15
CA PRO A 21 -11.50 7.93 -30.79
C PRO A 21 -13.00 7.75 -31.04
N ILE A 22 -13.81 8.21 -30.10
CA ILE A 22 -15.27 8.27 -30.24
C ILE A 22 -15.59 9.58 -30.97
N ASP A 23 -15.83 9.48 -32.29
CA ASP A 23 -16.44 10.56 -33.06
C ASP A 23 -17.96 10.50 -32.88
N THR A 24 -18.49 11.29 -31.94
CA THR A 24 -19.91 11.64 -31.94
C THR A 24 -20.05 13.16 -31.77
N PRO A 25 -20.56 13.89 -32.76
CA PRO A 25 -20.99 15.25 -32.55
C PRO A 25 -22.32 15.22 -31.79
N ASN A 26 -22.50 16.22 -30.92
CA ASN A 26 -23.72 16.63 -30.21
C ASN A 26 -23.70 16.41 -28.69
N THR A 27 -23.32 17.50 -28.01
CA THR A 27 -24.03 18.06 -26.86
C THR A 27 -24.38 17.10 -25.73
N GLY A 28 -23.39 16.85 -24.86
CA GLY A 28 -23.61 16.30 -23.54
C GLY A 28 -22.29 16.36 -22.79
N ALA A 29 -22.16 17.30 -21.86
CA ALA A 29 -20.97 17.42 -21.03
C ALA A 29 -20.67 16.07 -20.37
N VAL A 30 -19.53 15.47 -20.74
CA VAL A 30 -19.00 14.29 -20.07
C VAL A 30 -18.49 14.77 -18.71
N VAL A 31 -19.30 14.57 -17.68
CA VAL A 31 -18.89 14.81 -16.30
C VAL A 31 -17.95 13.67 -15.91
N VAL A 32 -16.65 13.90 -16.10
CA VAL A 32 -15.61 13.02 -15.55
C VAL A 32 -15.64 13.21 -14.02
N PRO A 33 -15.81 12.16 -13.21
CA PRO A 33 -15.67 12.29 -11.77
C PRO A 33 -14.19 12.59 -11.47
N VAL A 34 -13.90 13.84 -11.16
CA VAL A 34 -12.60 14.25 -10.63
C VAL A 34 -12.49 13.64 -9.22
N PRO A 35 -11.42 12.91 -8.88
CA PRO A 35 -11.18 12.52 -7.50
C PRO A 35 -10.95 13.79 -6.68
N VAL A 36 -11.98 14.19 -5.94
CA VAL A 36 -11.90 15.35 -5.05
C VAL A 36 -11.03 14.92 -3.87
N GLY A 37 -9.74 15.28 -3.92
CA GLY A 37 -8.83 15.10 -2.80
C GLY A 37 -9.27 15.99 -1.65
N VAL A 38 -10.05 15.45 -0.73
CA VAL A 38 -10.43 16.17 0.49
C VAL A 38 -9.19 16.25 1.38
N PRO A 39 -8.72 17.45 1.78
CA PRO A 39 -7.63 17.56 2.73
C PRO A 39 -8.12 17.09 4.09
N VAL A 40 -7.70 15.90 4.50
CA VAL A 40 -7.85 15.45 5.88
C VAL A 40 -6.81 16.20 6.71
N LEU A 41 -7.26 17.21 7.45
CA LEU A 41 -6.43 17.88 8.46
C LEU A 41 -6.18 16.90 9.61
N VAL A 42 -5.07 16.18 9.53
CA VAL A 42 -4.56 15.39 10.66
C VAL A 42 -3.97 16.38 11.65
N LYS A 43 -4.63 16.57 12.79
CA LYS A 43 -4.11 17.37 13.90
C LYS A 43 -2.94 16.60 14.53
N GLU A 44 -1.72 16.87 14.07
CA GLU A 44 -0.50 16.40 14.72
C GLU A 44 -0.33 17.22 16.02
N ASN A 45 -0.68 16.63 17.16
CA ASN A 45 -0.15 17.11 18.44
C ASN A 45 1.33 16.73 18.45
N LYS A 46 2.22 17.73 18.35
CA LYS A 46 3.68 17.52 18.22
C LYS A 46 4.30 16.88 19.46
N ASP A 47 3.55 16.83 20.55
CA ASP A 47 3.98 16.30 21.83
C ASP A 47 3.48 14.86 22.06
N SER A 48 2.53 14.35 21.26
CA SER A 48 1.95 13.04 21.52
C SER A 48 2.66 11.90 20.77
N VAL A 49 3.21 10.96 21.54
CA VAL A 49 3.90 9.77 21.04
C VAL A 49 2.92 8.60 20.99
N HIS A 50 2.75 8.04 19.80
CA HIS A 50 1.86 6.91 19.57
C HIS A 50 2.67 5.62 19.54
N VAL A 51 2.39 4.73 20.47
CA VAL A 51 3.04 3.43 20.59
C VAL A 51 2.03 2.36 20.20
N CYS A 52 2.30 1.66 19.10
CA CYS A 52 1.51 0.51 18.68
C CYS A 52 2.22 -0.80 19.01
N LYS A 53 1.45 -1.86 19.25
CA LYS A 53 1.93 -3.21 19.52
C LYS A 53 1.07 -4.25 18.82
N VAL A 54 1.68 -5.34 18.36
CA VAL A 54 0.97 -6.53 17.88
C VAL A 54 1.67 -7.77 18.43
N LYS A 55 0.89 -8.75 18.86
CA LYS A 55 1.41 -10.01 19.37
C LYS A 55 1.17 -11.09 18.34
N ALA A 56 2.24 -11.73 17.88
CA ALA A 56 2.17 -12.93 17.06
C ALA A 56 2.88 -14.06 17.80
N PHE A 57 2.14 -15.13 18.09
CA PHE A 57 2.65 -16.27 18.88
C PHE A 57 3.25 -15.83 20.24
N THR A 58 4.54 -16.07 20.43
CA THR A 58 5.31 -15.71 21.64
C THR A 58 6.00 -14.35 21.54
N GLU A 59 5.93 -13.71 20.38
CA GLU A 59 6.64 -12.47 20.08
C GLU A 59 5.68 -11.27 20.13
N THR A 60 6.20 -10.13 20.60
CA THR A 60 5.45 -8.88 20.65
C THR A 60 6.27 -7.82 19.92
N TYR A 61 5.73 -7.33 18.81
CA TYR A 61 6.32 -6.25 18.04
C TYR A 61 5.78 -4.92 18.53
N ARG A 62 6.64 -3.91 18.55
CA ARG A 62 6.31 -2.58 19.05
C ARG A 62 6.99 -1.54 18.17
N ALA A 63 6.23 -0.54 17.75
CA ALA A 63 6.77 0.64 17.08
C ALA A 63 6.13 1.90 17.66
N GLU A 64 6.88 2.99 17.59
CA GLU A 64 6.47 4.29 18.10
C GLU A 64 6.66 5.37 17.04
N ASN A 65 5.73 6.33 17.00
CA ASN A 65 5.77 7.42 16.02
C ASN A 65 4.95 8.62 16.51
N THR A 66 5.20 9.81 15.96
CA THR A 66 4.36 10.99 16.18
C THR A 66 2.98 10.83 15.53
N SER A 67 2.87 9.94 14.54
CA SER A 67 1.60 9.63 13.87
C SER A 67 1.11 8.22 14.20
N ARG A 68 -0.12 8.11 14.70
CA ARG A 68 -0.81 6.83 14.91
C ARG A 68 -0.72 5.89 13.70
N GLY A 69 -0.98 6.43 12.51
CA GLY A 69 -1.01 5.65 11.27
C GLY A 69 0.35 5.07 10.92
N LYS A 70 1.42 5.85 11.12
CA LYS A 70 2.79 5.39 10.89
C LYS A 70 3.20 4.34 11.90
N ALA A 71 2.98 4.58 13.20
CA ALA A 71 3.27 3.61 14.26
C ALA A 71 2.58 2.25 14.00
N ARG A 72 1.32 2.29 13.57
CA ARG A 72 0.54 1.09 13.24
C ARG A 72 1.10 0.34 12.03
N LEU A 73 1.43 1.06 10.96
CA LEU A 73 2.05 0.46 9.76
C LEU A 73 3.42 -0.13 10.06
N ASP A 74 4.22 0.53 10.89
CA ASP A 74 5.57 0.09 11.23
C ASP A 74 5.54 -1.22 12.04
N VAL A 75 4.63 -1.33 13.02
CA VAL A 75 4.39 -2.58 13.76
C VAL A 75 3.99 -3.73 12.83
N LEU A 76 3.06 -3.49 11.91
CA LEU A 76 2.58 -4.52 11.00
C LEU A 76 3.67 -4.97 10.04
N LYS A 77 4.50 -4.04 9.54
CA LYS A 77 5.67 -4.38 8.73
C LYS A 77 6.67 -5.23 9.50
N GLN A 78 6.92 -4.88 10.76
CA GLN A 78 7.85 -5.64 11.60
C GLN A 78 7.34 -7.06 11.82
N CYS A 79 6.05 -7.23 12.15
CA CYS A 79 5.45 -8.56 12.30
C CYS A 79 5.50 -9.37 11.00
N ARG A 80 5.18 -8.73 9.85
CA ARG A 80 5.16 -9.40 8.53
C ARG A 80 6.55 -9.71 7.97
N ALA A 81 7.61 -9.14 8.55
CA ALA A 81 8.97 -9.48 8.19
C ALA A 81 9.36 -10.88 8.71
N GLU A 82 8.72 -11.33 9.79
CA GLU A 82 9.03 -12.59 10.47
C GLU A 82 7.90 -13.62 10.33
N HIS A 83 6.64 -13.18 10.29
CA HIS A 83 5.46 -14.03 10.20
C HIS A 83 4.63 -13.74 8.95
N HIS A 84 3.81 -14.72 8.55
CA HIS A 84 2.85 -14.51 7.46
C HIS A 84 1.76 -13.49 7.87
N GLU A 85 1.21 -12.76 6.88
CA GLU A 85 0.19 -11.73 7.09
C GLU A 85 -1.05 -12.20 7.88
N MET A 86 -1.37 -13.49 7.81
CA MET A 86 -2.48 -14.09 8.56
C MET A 86 -2.32 -14.00 10.09
N PHE A 87 -1.09 -13.84 10.59
CA PHE A 87 -0.79 -13.69 12.02
C PHE A 87 -0.54 -12.23 12.42
N CYS A 88 -0.48 -11.32 11.43
CA CYS A 88 -0.17 -9.91 11.61
C CYS A 88 -1.36 -9.07 11.12
N ARG A 89 -2.52 -9.33 11.72
CA ARG A 89 -3.77 -8.68 11.35
C ARG A 89 -3.83 -7.28 11.93
N ASP A 90 -4.46 -6.39 11.18
CA ASP A 90 -4.61 -4.99 11.54
C ASP A 90 -5.53 -4.82 12.78
N GLU A 91 -6.47 -5.74 12.94
CA GLU A 91 -7.41 -5.82 14.07
C GLU A 91 -6.74 -6.12 15.42
N ASP A 92 -5.61 -6.84 15.40
CA ASP A 92 -4.89 -7.26 16.61
C ASP A 92 -3.89 -6.20 17.10
N VAL A 93 -3.83 -5.05 16.43
CA VAL A 93 -2.89 -3.97 16.78
C VAL A 93 -3.50 -3.06 17.85
N GLU A 94 -2.84 -3.01 19.00
CA GLU A 94 -3.17 -2.11 20.10
C GLU A 94 -2.28 -0.86 20.03
N CYS A 95 -2.88 0.32 19.95
CA CYS A 95 -2.14 1.59 19.96
C CYS A 95 -2.52 2.43 21.18
N THR A 96 -1.50 2.88 21.90
CA THR A 96 -1.61 3.80 23.04
C THR A 96 -0.91 5.11 22.72
N GLU A 97 -1.55 6.23 23.06
CA GLU A 97 -1.00 7.58 22.95
C GLU A 97 -0.45 8.01 24.31
N TYR A 98 0.72 8.65 24.30
CA TYR A 98 1.37 9.25 25.46
C TYR A 98 1.63 10.73 25.19
N ASP A 99 1.33 11.59 26.16
CA ASP A 99 1.60 13.04 26.15
C ASP A 99 2.81 13.39 27.02
#